data_AF-A0A3A8HQQ3-F1
#
_entry.id   AF-A0A3A8HQQ3-F1
#
_cell.length_a   1.000
_cell.length_b   1.000
_cell.length_c   1.000
_cell.angle_alpha   90.00
_cell.angle_beta   90.00
_cell.angle_gamma   90.00
#
_symmetry.space_group_name_H-M   'P 1'
#
loop_
_entity.id
_entity.type
_entity.pdbx_description
1 polymer ?
#
loop_
_entity_poly.entity_id
_entity_poly.type
_entity_poly.pdbx_seq_one_letter_code
_entity_poly.pdbx_strand_id
1 'polypeptide(L)'
;TEGPGNGGDAGVVDPGPDELPCDVKAVVAERCASCHTTPLKGYAPLALLARSDFQKPSPAHAQQSLGQRSLERMGNAASPMPPSSEPPLPDEARAVLTQWLEAGMPAGTCGSLPSGPAPTTCASDSFWSEASGTGATMAPGYACRSCHLQQSPNNAYFFMGTVFPSLHVADGCDPRLGSPSNVKVEILDAQGAVRLTLVPNEAGNFMSNTLQPPFPMPYRVRLVGPTGRSREMATPQTNGDCNSCHTEQGTGQTPGRIALP
;
A
#
# COMPACT_ATOMS: atom_id res chain seq x y z
N THR A 1 41.35 -42.70 36.27
CA THR A 1 41.25 -41.23 36.20
C THR A 1 40.45 -40.89 34.96
N GLU A 2 39.24 -40.41 35.18
CA GLU A 2 38.25 -40.09 34.16
C GLU A 2 38.70 -38.84 33.37
N GLY A 3 38.57 -38.87 32.04
CA GLY A 3 38.81 -37.73 31.16
C GLY A 3 37.59 -36.79 31.14
N PRO A 4 37.79 -35.47 30.97
CA PRO A 4 36.71 -34.50 31.04
C PRO A 4 35.81 -34.58 29.81
N GLY A 5 34.51 -34.50 30.07
CA GLY A 5 33.43 -34.59 29.11
C GLY A 5 33.44 -33.48 28.07
N ASN A 6 33.16 -33.89 26.84
CA ASN A 6 32.93 -33.01 25.70
C ASN A 6 31.53 -32.37 25.87
N GLY A 7 31.50 -31.10 26.24
CA GLY A 7 30.27 -30.30 26.24
C GLY A 7 29.75 -30.19 24.81
N GLY A 8 28.64 -30.86 24.53
CA GLY A 8 27.96 -30.76 23.23
C GLY A 8 27.45 -29.35 23.03
N ASP A 9 28.05 -28.64 22.09
CA ASP A 9 27.50 -27.44 21.51
C ASP A 9 26.13 -27.82 20.94
N ALA A 10 25.07 -27.20 21.45
CA ALA A 10 23.72 -27.40 20.93
C ALA A 10 23.74 -26.91 19.48
N GLY A 11 23.85 -27.86 18.55
CA GLY A 11 24.03 -27.58 17.13
C GLY A 11 23.02 -26.54 16.67
N VAL A 12 23.53 -25.40 16.19
CA VAL A 12 22.73 -24.41 15.49
C VAL A 12 22.14 -25.14 14.30
N VAL A 13 20.84 -25.45 14.37
CA VAL A 13 20.11 -26.05 13.27
C VAL A 13 20.13 -25.02 12.15
N ASP A 14 20.85 -25.31 11.07
CA ASP A 14 20.81 -24.49 9.87
C ASP A 14 19.35 -24.44 9.39
N PRO A 15 18.69 -23.27 9.41
CA PRO A 15 17.30 -23.17 8.99
C PRO A 15 17.14 -23.42 7.48
N GLY A 16 18.23 -23.59 6.73
CA GLY A 16 18.27 -23.70 5.29
C GLY A 16 18.27 -22.32 4.60
N PRO A 17 18.25 -22.28 3.26
CA PRO A 17 18.34 -21.03 2.50
C PRO A 17 17.28 -20.00 2.90
N ASP A 18 17.68 -18.73 2.99
CA ASP A 18 16.78 -17.61 3.27
C ASP A 18 16.04 -17.16 2.00
N GLU A 19 15.35 -18.11 1.38
CA GLU A 19 14.69 -17.93 0.10
C GLU A 19 13.22 -18.29 0.18
N LEU A 20 12.37 -17.46 -0.44
CA LEU A 20 10.96 -17.72 -0.58
C LEU A 20 10.72 -18.65 -1.79
N PRO A 21 9.73 -19.56 -1.72
CA PRO A 21 9.17 -20.20 -2.92
C PRO A 21 8.66 -19.14 -3.91
N CYS A 22 8.69 -19.44 -5.21
CA CYS A 22 8.38 -18.44 -6.25
C CYS A 22 6.95 -17.88 -6.15
N ASP A 23 5.98 -18.76 -5.87
CA ASP A 23 4.57 -18.44 -5.67
C ASP A 23 4.35 -17.60 -4.40
N VAL A 24 4.99 -17.99 -3.30
CA VAL A 24 4.98 -17.23 -2.03
C VAL A 24 5.58 -15.85 -2.24
N LYS A 25 6.74 -15.76 -2.92
CA LYS A 25 7.40 -14.48 -3.23
C LYS A 25 6.48 -13.56 -4.03
N ALA A 26 5.77 -14.08 -5.03
CA ALA A 26 4.82 -13.32 -5.82
C ALA A 26 3.67 -12.76 -4.95
N VAL A 27 3.08 -13.58 -4.09
CA VAL A 27 2.03 -13.15 -3.15
C VAL A 27 2.54 -12.07 -2.19
N VAL A 28 3.73 -12.29 -1.59
CA VAL A 28 4.32 -11.33 -0.66
C VAL A 28 4.60 -10.00 -1.35
N ALA A 29 5.15 -10.02 -2.57
CA ALA A 29 5.44 -8.82 -3.35
C ALA A 29 4.17 -8.00 -3.64
N GLU A 30 3.10 -8.67 -4.05
CA GLU A 30 1.89 -8.01 -4.51
C GLU A 30 0.97 -7.56 -3.36
N ARG A 31 0.94 -8.32 -2.26
CA ARG A 31 -0.10 -8.18 -1.23
C ARG A 31 0.41 -7.77 0.15
N CYS A 32 1.71 -7.94 0.43
CA CYS A 32 2.28 -7.70 1.76
C CYS A 32 3.34 -6.60 1.76
N ALA A 33 4.23 -6.61 0.76
CA ALA A 33 5.43 -5.77 0.72
C ALA A 33 5.15 -4.28 0.47
N SER A 34 3.90 -3.87 0.21
CA SER A 34 3.56 -2.44 0.20
C SER A 34 3.62 -1.80 1.59
N CYS A 35 3.33 -2.56 2.64
CA CYS A 35 3.40 -2.10 4.03
C CYS A 35 4.55 -2.77 4.79
N HIS A 36 4.71 -4.08 4.63
CA HIS A 36 5.73 -4.89 5.29
C HIS A 36 7.09 -4.84 4.56
N THR A 37 7.61 -3.63 4.38
CA THR A 37 8.86 -3.34 3.66
C THR A 37 9.87 -2.55 4.50
N THR A 38 10.99 -2.17 3.90
CA THR A 38 12.04 -1.36 4.51
C THR A 38 12.28 -0.13 3.64
N PRO A 39 11.94 1.10 4.09
CA PRO A 39 11.35 1.45 5.38
C PRO A 39 9.87 1.03 5.49
N LEU A 40 9.41 0.77 6.71
CA LEU A 40 8.03 0.35 7.00
C LEU A 40 7.01 1.42 6.57
N LYS A 41 5.85 0.97 6.09
CA LYS A 41 4.73 1.81 5.65
C LYS A 41 3.41 1.26 6.18
N GLY A 42 2.34 2.06 6.13
CA GLY A 42 1.00 1.64 6.54
C GLY A 42 0.92 1.18 7.99
N TYR A 43 1.80 1.70 8.86
CA TYR A 43 1.92 1.28 10.26
C TYR A 43 2.27 -0.21 10.46
N ALA A 44 2.83 -0.88 9.44
CA ALA A 44 3.39 -2.21 9.63
C ALA A 44 4.52 -2.16 10.69
N PRO A 45 4.53 -3.06 11.68
CA PRO A 45 5.54 -3.02 12.75
C PRO A 45 6.86 -3.72 12.37
N LEU A 46 6.89 -4.40 11.23
CA LEU A 46 7.99 -5.28 10.80
C LEU A 46 7.96 -5.54 9.29
N ALA A 47 9.11 -5.88 8.74
CA ALA A 47 9.26 -6.31 7.35
C ALA A 47 8.98 -7.80 7.19
N LEU A 48 8.44 -8.20 6.04
CA LEU A 48 8.19 -9.59 5.66
C LEU A 48 8.67 -9.80 4.22
N LEU A 49 9.98 -9.63 3.98
CA LEU A 49 10.56 -9.62 2.63
C LEU A 49 11.35 -10.89 2.32
N ALA A 50 11.80 -11.61 3.35
CA ALA A 50 12.57 -12.84 3.24
C ALA A 50 11.96 -13.96 4.09
N ARG A 51 12.37 -15.21 3.86
CA ARG A 51 11.89 -16.37 4.62
C ARG A 51 12.22 -16.25 6.11
N SER A 52 13.42 -15.77 6.42
CA SER A 52 13.91 -15.53 7.76
C SER A 52 13.06 -14.51 8.52
N ASP A 53 12.44 -13.54 7.83
CA ASP A 53 11.51 -12.60 8.48
C ASP A 53 10.29 -13.32 9.06
N PHE A 54 9.73 -14.30 8.34
CA PHE A 54 8.61 -15.09 8.84
C PHE A 54 9.04 -16.05 9.95
N GLN A 55 10.27 -16.54 9.93
CA GLN A 55 10.79 -17.47 10.95
C GLN A 55 11.15 -16.79 12.27
N LYS A 56 11.39 -15.46 12.27
CA LYS A 56 11.71 -14.71 13.49
C LYS A 56 10.63 -14.89 14.56
N PRO A 57 11.00 -14.97 15.85
CA PRO A 57 10.05 -14.95 16.95
C PRO A 57 9.21 -13.67 16.94
N SER A 58 7.94 -13.77 17.33
CA SER A 58 7.08 -12.61 17.51
C SER A 58 7.48 -11.84 18.77
N PRO A 59 7.72 -10.52 18.67
CA PRO A 59 7.97 -9.68 19.85
C PRO A 59 6.80 -9.63 20.83
N ALA A 60 5.57 -9.82 20.34
CA ALA A 60 4.35 -9.78 21.14
C ALA A 60 3.90 -11.17 21.64
N HIS A 61 4.34 -12.24 20.99
CA HIS A 61 3.94 -13.62 21.28
C HIS A 61 5.16 -14.56 21.23
N ALA A 62 5.94 -14.60 22.31
CA ALA A 62 7.26 -15.25 22.33
C ALA A 62 7.28 -16.74 21.93
N GLN A 63 6.14 -17.44 21.96
CA GLN A 63 6.00 -18.85 21.56
C GLN A 63 5.64 -19.05 20.09
N GLN A 64 5.55 -17.97 19.32
CA GLN A 64 5.12 -18.01 17.92
C GLN A 64 6.10 -17.28 17.02
N SER A 65 6.32 -17.80 15.82
CA SER A 65 7.02 -17.09 14.75
C SER A 65 6.12 -16.00 14.14
N LEU A 66 6.73 -15.04 13.44
CA LEU A 66 5.99 -14.04 12.67
C LEU A 66 5.15 -14.66 11.54
N GLY A 67 5.56 -15.80 11.00
CA GLY A 67 4.78 -16.61 10.07
C GLY A 67 3.51 -17.18 10.71
N GLN A 68 3.62 -17.75 11.91
CA GLN A 68 2.44 -18.21 12.66
C GLN A 68 1.50 -17.06 13.02
N ARG A 69 2.04 -15.89 13.39
CA ARG A 69 1.23 -14.67 13.58
C ARG A 69 0.55 -14.23 12.28
N SER A 70 1.23 -14.33 11.14
CA SER A 70 0.68 -13.95 9.85
C SER A 70 -0.50 -14.85 9.48
N LEU A 71 -0.37 -16.17 9.67
CA LEU A 71 -1.44 -17.14 9.46
C LEU A 71 -2.68 -16.80 10.31
N GLU A 72 -2.49 -16.56 11.60
CA GLU A 72 -3.59 -16.19 12.50
C GLU A 72 -4.28 -14.88 12.07
N ARG A 73 -3.50 -13.84 11.74
CA ARG A 73 -4.06 -12.54 11.37
C ARG A 73 -4.78 -12.57 10.03
N MET A 74 -4.35 -13.39 9.07
CA MET A 74 -5.09 -13.55 7.81
C MET A 74 -6.51 -14.08 8.04
N GLY A 75 -6.72 -14.92 9.06
CA GLY A 75 -8.03 -15.47 9.45
C GLY A 75 -8.80 -14.67 10.51
N ASN A 76 -8.21 -13.61 11.08
CA ASN A 76 -8.79 -12.92 12.24
C ASN A 76 -9.74 -11.78 11.83
N ALA A 77 -11.04 -11.91 12.12
CA ALA A 77 -12.02 -10.88 11.79
C ALA A 77 -11.88 -9.58 12.61
N ALA A 78 -11.35 -9.65 13.83
CA ALA A 78 -11.19 -8.49 14.71
C ALA A 78 -9.89 -7.70 14.47
N SER A 79 -8.84 -8.38 14.00
CA SER A 79 -7.55 -7.77 13.64
C SER A 79 -6.96 -8.42 12.39
N PRO A 80 -7.64 -8.26 11.22
CA PRO A 80 -7.23 -8.93 9.99
C PRO A 80 -5.91 -8.39 9.46
N MET A 81 -5.20 -9.21 8.69
CA MET A 81 -4.16 -8.78 7.75
C MET A 81 -4.48 -9.31 6.35
N PRO A 82 -4.62 -8.45 5.32
CA PRO A 82 -4.53 -6.98 5.36
C PRO A 82 -5.54 -6.32 6.33
N PRO A 83 -5.26 -5.10 6.83
CA PRO A 83 -6.18 -4.42 7.73
C PRO A 83 -7.48 -4.10 6.98
N SER A 84 -8.60 -3.90 7.69
CA SER A 84 -9.91 -3.68 7.06
C SER A 84 -10.02 -2.42 6.19
N SER A 85 -9.05 -1.52 6.31
CA SER A 85 -8.84 -0.37 5.40
C SER A 85 -8.42 -0.80 3.99
N GLU A 86 -7.91 -2.02 3.83
CA GLU A 86 -7.44 -2.58 2.57
C GLU A 86 -8.34 -3.72 2.10
N PRO A 87 -8.36 -4.02 0.79
CA PRO A 87 -9.08 -5.16 0.26
C PRO A 87 -8.57 -6.46 0.89
N PRO A 88 -9.47 -7.42 1.16
CA PRO A 88 -9.03 -8.71 1.70
C PRO A 88 -8.12 -9.43 0.72
N LEU A 89 -7.22 -10.25 1.26
CA LEU A 89 -6.38 -11.13 0.46
C LEU A 89 -7.26 -12.09 -0.37
N PRO A 90 -7.10 -12.14 -1.71
CA PRO A 90 -7.83 -13.09 -2.55
C PRO A 90 -7.60 -14.54 -2.10
N ASP A 91 -8.61 -15.39 -2.27
CA ASP A 91 -8.60 -16.77 -1.77
C ASP A 91 -7.43 -17.60 -2.31
N GLU A 92 -7.06 -17.43 -3.58
CA GLU A 92 -5.92 -18.10 -4.19
C GLU A 92 -4.59 -17.70 -3.53
N ALA A 93 -4.36 -16.40 -3.37
CA ALA A 93 -3.16 -15.88 -2.71
C ALA A 93 -3.09 -16.29 -1.23
N ARG A 94 -4.26 -16.32 -0.56
CA ARG A 94 -4.39 -16.81 0.81
C ARG A 94 -4.05 -18.29 0.90
N ALA A 95 -4.52 -19.12 -0.02
CA ALA A 95 -4.24 -20.56 -0.03
C ALA A 95 -2.74 -20.83 -0.18
N VAL A 96 -2.06 -20.18 -1.13
CA VAL A 96 -0.61 -20.29 -1.33
C VAL A 96 0.15 -19.95 -0.05
N LEU A 97 -0.16 -18.79 0.56
CA LEU A 97 0.56 -18.34 1.74
C LEU A 97 0.26 -19.22 2.97
N THR A 98 -1.00 -19.63 3.15
CA THR A 98 -1.42 -20.52 4.26
C THR A 98 -0.69 -21.87 4.17
N GLN A 99 -0.69 -22.50 3.00
CA GLN A 99 -0.04 -23.80 2.80
C GLN A 99 1.45 -23.75 3.15
N TRP A 100 2.14 -22.70 2.71
CA TRP A 100 3.57 -22.54 3.01
C TRP A 100 3.84 -22.29 4.50
N LEU A 101 3.02 -21.47 5.17
CA LEU A 101 3.13 -21.19 6.60
C LEU A 101 2.87 -22.44 7.45
N GLU A 102 1.85 -23.23 7.10
CA GLU A 102 1.51 -24.49 7.80
C GLU A 102 2.56 -25.59 7.59
N ALA A 103 3.22 -25.61 6.43
CA ALA A 103 4.34 -26.51 6.14
C ALA A 103 5.63 -26.17 6.91
N GLY A 104 5.61 -25.16 7.80
CA GLY A 104 6.77 -24.73 8.56
C GLY A 104 7.72 -23.84 7.78
N MET A 105 7.22 -23.15 6.75
CA MET A 105 7.99 -22.24 5.91
C MET A 105 9.24 -22.91 5.32
N PRO A 106 9.10 -23.98 4.50
CA PRO A 106 10.24 -24.59 3.82
C PRO A 106 10.94 -23.58 2.90
N ALA A 107 12.26 -23.75 2.71
CA ALA A 107 13.05 -22.91 1.81
C ALA A 107 12.58 -23.06 0.36
N GLY A 108 12.55 -21.94 -0.37
CA GLY A 108 12.38 -21.93 -1.81
C GLY A 108 13.69 -21.75 -2.55
N THR A 109 13.56 -21.28 -3.80
CA THR A 109 14.68 -21.04 -4.73
C THR A 109 14.56 -19.70 -5.45
N CYS A 110 13.68 -18.81 -4.98
CA CYS A 110 13.40 -17.54 -5.65
C CYS A 110 14.06 -16.35 -4.96
N GLY A 111 14.94 -16.59 -3.99
CA GLY A 111 15.51 -15.54 -3.14
C GLY A 111 14.47 -14.79 -2.30
N SER A 112 14.88 -13.63 -1.78
CA SER A 112 14.04 -12.67 -1.06
C SER A 112 13.58 -11.53 -1.98
N LEU A 113 12.68 -10.68 -1.46
CA LEU A 113 12.37 -9.41 -2.10
C LEU A 113 13.45 -8.36 -1.81
N PRO A 114 13.72 -7.43 -2.74
CA PRO A 114 14.68 -6.36 -2.49
C PRO A 114 14.29 -5.55 -1.26
N SER A 115 15.27 -5.27 -0.40
CA SER A 115 15.12 -4.25 0.63
C SER A 115 15.14 -2.87 -0.03
N GLY A 116 14.34 -1.94 0.48
CA GLY A 116 14.30 -0.57 0.00
C GLY A 116 12.91 -0.17 -0.50
N PRO A 117 12.73 1.12 -0.83
CA PRO A 117 11.53 1.58 -1.49
C PRO A 117 11.34 0.85 -2.82
N ALA A 118 10.10 0.47 -3.13
CA ALA A 118 9.80 -0.16 -4.41
C ALA A 118 10.10 0.82 -5.56
N PRO A 119 10.62 0.35 -6.70
CA PRO A 119 10.89 1.21 -7.85
C PRO A 119 9.65 1.97 -8.31
N THR A 120 9.82 3.23 -8.67
CA THR A 120 8.78 3.99 -9.34
C THR A 120 8.70 3.56 -10.80
N THR A 121 7.47 3.46 -11.31
CA THR A 121 7.21 2.96 -12.66
C THR A 121 6.26 3.88 -13.41
N CYS A 122 6.18 3.75 -14.73
CA CYS A 122 5.12 4.35 -15.53
C CYS A 122 4.74 3.39 -16.64
N ALA A 123 3.70 2.57 -16.42
CA ALA A 123 3.32 1.52 -17.38
C ALA A 123 2.91 2.06 -18.76
N SER A 124 2.54 3.35 -18.85
CA SER A 124 2.16 3.99 -20.11
C SER A 124 3.35 4.57 -20.88
N ASP A 125 4.52 4.67 -20.24
CA ASP A 125 5.71 5.41 -20.71
C ASP A 125 5.39 6.85 -21.17
N SER A 126 4.30 7.43 -20.67
CA SER A 126 3.80 8.74 -21.07
C SER A 126 3.78 9.67 -19.87
N PHE A 127 4.52 10.77 -20.00
CA PHE A 127 4.66 11.76 -18.96
C PHE A 127 4.07 13.10 -19.41
N TRP A 128 3.29 13.70 -18.54
CA TRP A 128 2.89 15.08 -18.68
C TRP A 128 4.11 16.01 -18.59
N SER A 129 4.07 17.09 -19.36
CA SER A 129 5.00 18.20 -19.24
C SER A 129 4.22 19.51 -19.36
N GLU A 130 4.80 20.63 -18.93
CA GLU A 130 4.21 21.96 -19.12
C GLU A 130 3.85 22.24 -20.59
N ALA A 131 4.61 21.67 -21.54
CA ALA A 131 4.35 21.79 -22.97
C ALA A 131 3.08 21.04 -23.42
N SER A 132 2.60 20.06 -22.64
CA SER A 132 1.34 19.35 -22.89
C SER A 132 0.12 20.22 -22.56
N GLY A 133 0.33 21.41 -21.97
CA GLY A 133 -0.70 22.40 -21.71
C GLY A 133 -1.35 22.27 -20.33
N THR A 134 -2.25 23.22 -20.08
CA THR A 134 -3.03 23.32 -18.84
C THR A 134 -4.40 22.66 -19.01
N GLY A 135 -5.00 22.21 -17.91
CA GLY A 135 -6.31 21.59 -17.91
C GLY A 135 -6.51 20.62 -16.75
N ALA A 136 -7.68 19.96 -16.69
CA ALA A 136 -7.97 19.01 -15.62
C ALA A 136 -7.07 17.75 -15.65
N THR A 137 -6.41 17.47 -16.76
CA THR A 137 -5.49 16.33 -16.96
C THR A 137 -4.03 16.66 -16.65
N MET A 138 -3.72 17.91 -16.25
CA MET A 138 -2.35 18.33 -16.05
C MET A 138 -1.69 17.68 -14.83
N ALA A 139 -0.37 17.51 -14.91
CA ALA A 139 0.50 17.12 -13.80
C ALA A 139 -0.03 15.97 -12.92
N PRO A 140 -0.36 14.78 -13.46
CA PRO A 140 -0.81 13.65 -12.65
C PRO A 140 0.21 13.29 -11.56
N GLY A 141 -0.26 13.04 -10.34
CA GLY A 141 0.59 12.64 -9.21
C GLY A 141 1.25 13.78 -8.44
N TYR A 142 1.36 14.98 -9.01
CA TYR A 142 1.91 16.13 -8.28
C TYR A 142 0.92 16.67 -7.23
N ALA A 143 1.45 17.36 -6.20
CA ALA A 143 0.64 18.04 -5.18
C ALA A 143 -0.08 19.25 -5.79
N CYS A 144 -1.34 19.05 -6.22
CA CYS A 144 -2.06 20.00 -7.05
C CYS A 144 -2.34 21.29 -6.30
N ARG A 145 -2.94 21.18 -5.11
CA ARG A 145 -3.46 22.34 -4.39
C ARG A 145 -2.34 23.24 -3.89
N SER A 146 -1.21 22.68 -3.47
CA SER A 146 -0.03 23.43 -3.02
C SER A 146 0.52 24.33 -4.12
N CYS A 147 0.56 23.84 -5.36
CA CYS A 147 0.94 24.64 -6.53
C CYS A 147 -0.14 25.66 -6.89
N HIS A 148 -1.41 25.24 -6.94
CA HIS A 148 -2.53 26.10 -7.32
C HIS A 148 -2.74 27.26 -6.33
N LEU A 149 -2.52 27.07 -5.03
CA LEU A 149 -2.57 28.17 -4.05
C LEU A 149 -1.60 29.31 -4.37
N GLN A 150 -0.48 29.01 -5.04
CA GLN A 150 0.54 30.00 -5.39
C GLN A 150 0.30 30.59 -6.78
N GLN A 151 -0.03 29.76 -7.77
CA GLN A 151 -0.04 30.15 -9.17
C GLN A 151 -1.45 30.36 -9.76
N SER A 152 -2.47 29.73 -9.20
CA SER A 152 -3.84 29.77 -9.73
C SER A 152 -4.88 29.61 -8.60
N PRO A 153 -4.96 30.57 -7.65
CA PRO A 153 -5.73 30.41 -6.42
C PRO A 153 -7.23 30.20 -6.66
N ASN A 154 -7.76 30.69 -7.78
CA ASN A 154 -9.15 30.46 -8.19
C ASN A 154 -9.44 29.00 -8.58
N ASN A 155 -8.40 28.21 -8.85
CA ASN A 155 -8.47 26.79 -9.18
C ASN A 155 -7.89 25.90 -8.07
N ALA A 156 -7.61 26.46 -6.89
CA ALA A 156 -7.08 25.73 -5.74
C ALA A 156 -8.21 24.99 -4.98
N TYR A 157 -8.96 24.15 -5.70
CA TYR A 157 -10.04 23.35 -5.14
C TYR A 157 -9.56 22.56 -3.92
N PHE A 158 -10.45 22.36 -2.95
CA PHE A 158 -10.03 21.87 -1.65
C PHE A 158 -9.53 20.43 -1.73
N PHE A 159 -10.33 19.51 -2.27
CA PHE A 159 -9.90 18.14 -2.53
C PHE A 159 -9.37 18.05 -3.95
N MET A 160 -8.10 17.65 -4.11
CA MET A 160 -7.47 17.40 -5.40
C MET A 160 -6.50 16.24 -5.30
N GLY A 161 -6.40 15.44 -6.35
CA GLY A 161 -5.35 14.45 -6.49
C GLY A 161 -5.49 13.54 -7.71
N THR A 162 -4.72 12.46 -7.72
CA THR A 162 -4.63 11.52 -8.85
C THR A 162 -4.72 10.07 -8.39
N VAL A 163 -5.61 9.30 -9.02
CA VAL A 163 -5.73 7.85 -8.86
C VAL A 163 -4.83 7.12 -9.87
N PHE A 164 -4.12 6.09 -9.40
CA PHE A 164 -3.21 5.28 -10.21
C PHE A 164 -3.56 3.78 -10.17
N PRO A 165 -3.14 2.98 -11.17
CA PRO A 165 -3.29 1.53 -11.14
C PRO A 165 -2.46 0.84 -10.05
N SER A 166 -1.35 1.43 -9.61
CA SER A 166 -0.43 0.85 -8.62
C SER A 166 0.13 1.89 -7.65
N LEU A 167 0.77 1.43 -6.56
CA LEU A 167 1.23 2.28 -5.46
C LEU A 167 2.48 3.11 -5.79
N HIS A 168 3.30 2.70 -6.74
CA HIS A 168 4.61 3.31 -7.01
C HIS A 168 4.70 3.75 -8.47
N VAL A 169 3.84 4.72 -8.83
CA VAL A 169 3.83 5.34 -10.15
C VAL A 169 4.52 6.69 -10.10
N ALA A 170 5.37 6.99 -11.07
CA ALA A 170 6.14 8.23 -11.13
C ALA A 170 5.26 9.49 -11.30
N ASP A 171 5.72 10.63 -10.79
CA ASP A 171 5.08 11.93 -10.99
C ASP A 171 5.01 12.26 -12.50
N GLY A 172 3.90 12.84 -12.92
CA GLY A 172 3.61 13.15 -14.31
C GLY A 172 3.18 11.97 -15.17
N CYS A 173 3.29 10.72 -14.69
CA CYS A 173 2.89 9.55 -15.47
C CYS A 173 1.39 9.56 -15.73
N ASP A 174 0.99 9.36 -16.99
CA ASP A 174 -0.41 9.17 -17.37
C ASP A 174 -0.87 7.76 -16.98
N PRO A 175 -1.81 7.60 -16.01
CA PRO A 175 -2.31 6.30 -15.59
C PRO A 175 -3.21 5.62 -16.63
N ARG A 176 -3.69 6.34 -17.65
CA ARG A 176 -4.65 5.85 -18.66
C ARG A 176 -5.85 5.16 -18.04
N LEU A 177 -6.50 5.82 -17.08
CA LEU A 177 -7.75 5.31 -16.53
C LEU A 177 -8.84 5.30 -17.61
N GLY A 178 -9.75 4.34 -17.52
CA GLY A 178 -10.87 4.22 -18.46
C GLY A 178 -11.74 5.47 -18.46
N SER A 179 -12.22 5.86 -19.64
CA SER A 179 -13.13 6.99 -19.84
C SER A 179 -14.42 6.52 -20.55
N PRO A 180 -15.62 6.75 -19.98
CA PRO A 180 -15.87 7.32 -18.65
C PRO A 180 -15.33 6.43 -17.52
N SER A 181 -14.87 7.04 -16.44
CA SER A 181 -14.32 6.31 -15.31
C SER A 181 -15.42 5.72 -14.43
N ASN A 182 -15.26 4.45 -14.06
CA ASN A 182 -16.09 3.75 -13.08
C ASN A 182 -15.47 3.78 -11.67
N VAL A 183 -14.39 4.54 -11.48
CA VAL A 183 -13.73 4.73 -10.19
C VAL A 183 -14.42 5.84 -9.42
N LYS A 184 -14.56 5.67 -8.10
CA LYS A 184 -15.11 6.69 -7.21
C LYS A 184 -14.13 7.01 -6.10
N VAL A 185 -13.87 8.30 -5.89
CA VAL A 185 -13.17 8.84 -4.74
C VAL A 185 -14.23 9.44 -3.81
N GLU A 186 -14.67 8.66 -2.85
CA GLU A 186 -15.70 9.07 -1.88
C GLU A 186 -15.03 9.74 -0.69
N ILE A 187 -15.43 10.97 -0.40
CA ILE A 187 -14.97 11.76 0.74
C ILE A 187 -15.99 11.58 1.87
N LEU A 188 -15.56 11.04 2.99
CA LEU A 188 -16.36 10.72 4.17
C LEU A 188 -16.10 11.74 5.28
N ASP A 189 -17.14 12.18 5.98
CA ASP A 189 -16.98 12.99 7.18
C ASP A 189 -16.49 12.16 8.38
N ALA A 190 -16.29 12.83 9.52
CA ALA A 190 -15.81 12.19 10.75
C ALA A 190 -16.76 11.10 11.29
N GLN A 191 -18.03 11.07 10.85
CA GLN A 191 -19.03 10.07 11.21
C GLN A 191 -19.08 8.91 10.19
N GLY A 192 -18.30 8.97 9.11
CA GLY A 192 -18.29 7.97 8.05
C GLY A 192 -19.39 8.15 7.01
N ALA A 193 -20.08 9.29 6.97
CA ALA A 193 -21.05 9.57 5.92
C ALA A 193 -20.35 10.10 4.67
N VAL A 194 -20.66 9.54 3.50
CA VAL A 194 -20.16 10.06 2.21
C VAL A 194 -20.77 11.43 1.94
N ARG A 195 -19.93 12.45 1.85
CA ARG A 195 -20.33 13.85 1.60
C ARG A 195 -20.08 14.32 0.19
N LEU A 196 -19.13 13.69 -0.49
CA LEU A 196 -18.75 14.02 -1.86
C LEU A 196 -18.25 12.75 -2.55
N THR A 197 -18.62 12.58 -3.82
CA THR A 197 -18.08 11.52 -4.68
C THR A 197 -17.44 12.18 -5.88
N LEU A 198 -16.13 12.04 -6.01
CA LEU A 198 -15.35 12.54 -7.13
C LEU A 198 -15.05 11.39 -8.09
N VAL A 199 -15.04 11.69 -9.39
CA VAL A 199 -14.73 10.72 -10.45
C VAL A 199 -13.46 11.19 -11.14
N PRO A 200 -12.38 10.39 -11.16
CA PRO A 200 -11.17 10.77 -11.85
C PRO A 200 -11.37 10.75 -13.37
N ASN A 201 -10.68 11.65 -14.07
CA ASN A 201 -10.62 11.65 -15.53
C ASN A 201 -9.65 10.57 -16.07
N GLU A 202 -9.42 10.55 -17.39
CA GLU A 202 -8.52 9.61 -18.07
C GLU A 202 -7.07 9.68 -17.56
N ALA A 203 -6.62 10.86 -17.12
CA ALA A 203 -5.31 11.07 -16.51
C ALA A 203 -5.30 10.74 -15.01
N GLY A 204 -6.37 10.14 -14.49
CA GLY A 204 -6.52 9.78 -13.08
C GLY A 204 -6.82 10.95 -12.15
N ASN A 205 -6.83 12.18 -12.66
CA ASN A 205 -6.99 13.39 -11.86
C ASN A 205 -8.45 13.58 -11.44
N PHE A 206 -8.63 13.98 -10.19
CA PHE A 206 -9.92 14.38 -9.63
C PHE A 206 -9.77 15.69 -8.86
N MET A 207 -10.85 16.47 -8.85
CA MET A 207 -10.95 17.67 -8.03
C MET A 207 -12.38 17.91 -7.57
N SER A 208 -12.52 18.47 -6.37
CA SER A 208 -13.76 19.12 -5.95
C SER A 208 -14.02 20.40 -6.73
N ASN A 209 -15.19 21.01 -6.54
CA ASN A 209 -15.60 22.25 -7.21
C ASN A 209 -15.65 23.46 -6.26
N THR A 210 -15.17 23.32 -5.02
CA THR A 210 -15.12 24.38 -4.01
C THR A 210 -13.69 24.57 -3.48
N LEU A 211 -13.33 25.80 -3.12
CA LEU A 211 -12.01 26.11 -2.54
C LEU A 211 -11.90 25.75 -1.05
N GLN A 212 -13.04 25.46 -0.41
CA GLN A 212 -13.17 25.10 1.01
C GLN A 212 -13.94 23.78 1.15
N PRO A 213 -13.74 23.02 2.25
CA PRO A 213 -14.47 21.78 2.47
C PRO A 213 -15.95 22.09 2.72
N PRO A 214 -16.90 21.33 2.14
CA PRO A 214 -18.33 21.57 2.31
C PRO A 214 -18.91 21.03 3.63
N PHE A 215 -18.07 20.49 4.52
CA PHE A 215 -18.45 19.92 5.82
C PHE A 215 -17.29 20.07 6.84
N PRO A 216 -17.57 19.95 8.15
CA PRO A 216 -16.54 20.02 9.19
C PRO A 216 -15.50 18.91 9.07
N MET A 217 -14.23 19.27 9.21
CA MET A 217 -13.09 18.34 9.23
C MET A 217 -12.99 17.61 10.59
N PRO A 218 -12.29 16.46 10.69
CA PRO A 218 -11.51 15.77 9.66
C PRO A 218 -12.37 14.92 8.70
N TYR A 219 -11.73 14.37 7.67
CA TYR A 219 -12.35 13.48 6.68
C TYR A 219 -11.54 12.19 6.51
N ARG A 220 -12.17 11.19 5.88
CA ARG A 220 -11.51 10.00 5.32
C ARG A 220 -11.86 9.89 3.84
N VAL A 221 -11.10 9.10 3.10
CA VAL A 221 -11.41 8.78 1.70
C VAL A 221 -11.61 7.29 1.56
N ARG A 222 -12.67 6.90 0.86
CA ARG A 222 -12.87 5.56 0.34
C ARG A 222 -12.70 5.59 -1.17
N LEU A 223 -11.72 4.87 -1.66
CA LEU A 223 -11.52 4.64 -3.09
C LEU A 223 -12.26 3.37 -3.48
N VAL A 224 -13.20 3.49 -4.42
CA VAL A 224 -13.93 2.37 -5.01
C VAL A 224 -13.43 2.18 -6.44
N GLY A 225 -12.86 1.01 -6.72
CA GLY A 225 -12.38 0.62 -8.04
C GLY A 225 -13.52 0.26 -9.00
N PRO A 226 -13.20 -0.01 -10.28
CA PRO A 226 -14.19 -0.26 -11.33
C PRO A 226 -15.04 -1.52 -11.10
N THR A 227 -14.54 -2.47 -10.32
CA THR A 227 -15.23 -3.72 -9.96
C THR A 227 -16.02 -3.63 -8.66
N GLY A 228 -16.08 -2.45 -8.03
CA GLY A 228 -16.72 -2.25 -6.72
C GLY A 228 -15.86 -2.63 -5.51
N ARG A 229 -14.67 -3.22 -5.72
CA ARG A 229 -13.67 -3.37 -4.66
C ARG A 229 -13.31 -2.00 -4.10
N SER A 230 -13.04 -1.90 -2.80
CA SER A 230 -12.73 -0.63 -2.17
C SER A 230 -11.59 -0.72 -1.16
N ARG A 231 -10.94 0.41 -0.93
CA ARG A 231 -10.05 0.66 0.20
C ARG A 231 -10.38 1.99 0.84
N GLU A 232 -10.17 2.12 2.14
CA GLU A 232 -10.54 3.32 2.89
C GLU A 232 -9.37 3.75 3.79
N MET A 233 -9.14 5.05 3.89
CA MET A 233 -8.12 5.59 4.76
C MET A 233 -8.37 5.21 6.23
N ALA A 234 -7.35 4.64 6.88
CA ALA A 234 -7.39 4.29 8.31
C ALA A 234 -7.18 5.47 9.27
N THR A 235 -6.60 6.58 8.80
CA THR A 235 -6.33 7.78 9.59
C THR A 235 -7.10 8.96 9.02
N PRO A 236 -7.89 9.72 9.82
CA PRO A 236 -8.55 10.93 9.35
C PRO A 236 -7.54 12.00 8.96
N GLN A 237 -7.87 12.82 7.96
CA GLN A 237 -7.01 13.90 7.47
C GLN A 237 -7.71 15.26 7.50
N THR A 238 -6.91 16.32 7.38
CA THR A 238 -7.37 17.72 7.28
C THR A 238 -6.85 18.46 6.05
N ASN A 239 -5.86 17.90 5.35
CA ASN A 239 -5.29 18.48 4.14
C ASN A 239 -5.94 17.87 2.90
N GLY A 240 -6.61 18.68 2.07
CA GLY A 240 -7.24 18.22 0.83
C GLY A 240 -6.31 18.08 -0.39
N ASP A 241 -5.02 18.42 -0.26
CA ASP A 241 -4.01 18.10 -1.27
C ASP A 241 -3.57 16.64 -1.15
N CYS A 242 -4.30 15.73 -1.81
CA CYS A 242 -4.18 14.30 -1.54
C CYS A 242 -2.79 13.76 -1.89
N ASN A 243 -2.18 14.27 -2.97
CA ASN A 243 -0.84 13.84 -3.41
C ASN A 243 0.31 14.40 -2.55
N SER A 244 0.06 15.30 -1.60
CA SER A 244 1.07 15.70 -0.60
C SER A 244 1.45 14.55 0.33
N CYS A 245 0.51 13.63 0.60
CA CYS A 245 0.75 12.38 1.33
C CYS A 245 0.89 11.19 0.38
N HIS A 246 0.10 11.14 -0.70
CA HIS A 246 0.13 10.06 -1.70
C HIS A 246 1.14 10.33 -2.83
N THR A 247 2.41 10.47 -2.46
CA THR A 247 3.55 10.60 -3.38
C THR A 247 3.93 9.24 -3.99
N GLU A 248 4.90 9.22 -4.91
CA GLU A 248 5.45 8.00 -5.51
C GLU A 248 5.83 6.90 -4.50
N GLN A 249 6.34 7.32 -3.33
CA GLN A 249 6.80 6.42 -2.25
C GLN A 249 5.94 6.53 -0.98
N GLY A 250 4.97 7.43 -0.99
CA GLY A 250 4.18 7.81 0.17
C GLY A 250 4.99 8.54 1.24
N THR A 251 4.33 9.42 1.97
CA THR A 251 4.87 10.13 3.14
C THR A 251 3.91 9.99 4.33
N GLY A 252 4.40 10.18 5.55
CA GLY A 252 3.52 10.14 6.73
C GLY A 252 2.75 8.83 6.90
N GLN A 253 3.41 7.69 6.69
CA GLN A 253 2.86 6.32 6.75
C GLN A 253 1.96 5.89 5.58
N THR A 254 1.73 6.71 4.56
CA THR A 254 1.08 6.22 3.35
C THR A 254 2.00 5.25 2.59
N PRO A 255 1.48 4.14 2.05
CA PRO A 255 2.28 3.20 1.25
C PRO A 255 2.77 3.77 -0.08
N GLY A 256 2.08 4.77 -0.64
CA GLY A 256 2.35 5.28 -1.97
C GLY A 256 1.18 6.09 -2.53
N ARG A 257 1.00 6.01 -3.84
CA ARG A 257 -0.10 6.62 -4.59
C ARG A 257 -1.49 6.23 -4.09
N ILE A 258 -2.49 6.97 -4.52
CA ILE A 258 -3.89 6.58 -4.42
C ILE A 258 -4.12 5.45 -5.44
N ALA A 259 -3.78 4.21 -5.07
CA ALA A 259 -3.80 3.07 -5.97
C ALA A 259 -5.15 2.33 -5.95
N LEU A 260 -5.59 1.85 -7.11
CA LEU A 260 -6.80 1.05 -7.24
C LEU A 260 -6.79 -0.20 -6.31
N PRO A 261 -7.96 -0.58 -5.74
CA PRO A 261 -8.10 -1.70 -4.80
C PRO A 261 -8.13 -3.10 -5.43
#